data_AF-A0A915PUD0-F1
#
_entry.id   AF-A0A915PUD0-F1
#
_cell.length_a   1.000
_cell.length_b   1.000
_cell.length_c   1.000
_cell.angle_alpha   90.00
_cell.angle_beta   90.00
_cell.angle_gamma   90.00
#
_symmetry.space_group_name_H-M   'P 1'
#
loop_
_entity.id
_entity.type
_entity.pdbx_description
1 polymer ?
#
loop_
_entity_poly.entity_id
_entity_poly.type
_entity_poly.pdbx_seq_one_letter_code
_entity_poly.pdbx_strand_id
1 'polypeptide(L)'
;MFLQMDSCPLRLAADIHFCAAQGQDHRKCCITNGVTTTMAGKKCLVFCDQSVQHEIILDLSYLPCFERFDTIKHCFWRSARDSHLVEISKRFRINKWQSNSDHISETNPKQSSLSLNNYP
;
A
#
# COMPACT_ATOMS: atom_id res chain seq x y z
N MET A 1 4.16 22.04 -2.10
CA MET A 1 3.52 21.44 -0.90
C MET A 1 4.22 21.92 0.35
N PHE A 2 5.55 21.85 0.41
CA PHE A 2 6.33 22.33 1.57
C PHE A 2 6.32 23.88 1.72
N LEU A 3 6.51 24.61 0.63
CA LEU A 3 6.49 26.09 0.63
C LEU A 3 5.06 26.67 0.55
N GLN A 4 4.02 25.84 0.74
CA GLN A 4 2.61 26.20 0.52
C GLN A 4 2.29 26.79 -0.88
N MET A 5 3.20 26.65 -1.85
CA MET A 5 3.00 27.11 -3.22
C MET A 5 2.06 26.20 -4.03
N ASP A 6 1.81 24.98 -3.55
CA ASP A 6 0.81 24.10 -4.13
C ASP A 6 -0.51 24.29 -3.38
N SER A 7 -1.61 24.33 -4.10
CA SER A 7 -2.97 24.51 -3.57
C SER A 7 -3.43 23.39 -2.62
N CYS A 8 -2.66 22.30 -2.47
CA CYS A 8 -2.93 21.25 -1.50
C CYS A 8 -2.32 21.61 -0.13
N PRO A 9 -3.15 21.89 0.90
CA PRO A 9 -2.65 22.22 2.24
C PRO A 9 -1.82 21.06 2.82
N LEU A 10 -0.74 21.41 3.54
CA LEU A 10 0.21 20.46 4.12
C LEU A 10 -0.46 19.38 4.99
N ARG A 11 -1.59 19.70 5.63
CA ARG A 11 -2.37 18.73 6.42
C ARG A 11 -2.92 17.57 5.58
N LEU A 12 -3.32 17.82 4.34
CA LEU A 12 -3.79 16.76 3.42
C LEU A 12 -2.64 15.90 2.90
N ALA A 13 -1.41 16.39 2.95
CA ALA A 13 -0.25 15.60 2.55
C ALA A 13 -0.05 14.37 3.43
N ALA A 14 -0.31 14.51 4.74
CA ALA A 14 -0.26 13.40 5.67
C ALA A 14 -1.27 12.31 5.28
N ASP A 15 -2.51 12.71 4.95
CA ASP A 15 -3.54 11.77 4.50
C ASP A 15 -3.19 11.10 3.16
N ILE A 16 -2.66 11.87 2.21
CA ILE A 16 -2.19 11.33 0.91
C ILE A 16 -1.07 10.30 1.13
N HIS A 17 -0.11 10.61 2.00
CA HIS A 17 0.99 9.70 2.31
C HIS A 17 0.51 8.44 3.04
N PHE A 18 -0.39 8.60 4.01
CA PHE A 18 -1.00 7.47 4.74
C PHE A 18 -1.71 6.52 3.78
N CYS A 19 -2.54 7.05 2.89
CA CYS A 19 -3.23 6.27 1.87
C CYS A 19 -2.25 5.58 0.90
N ALA A 20 -1.24 6.30 0.40
CA ALA A 20 -0.25 5.74 -0.51
C ALA A 20 0.57 4.61 0.13
N ALA A 21 0.87 4.70 1.42
CA ALA A 21 1.60 3.71 2.19
C ALA A 21 0.73 2.55 2.70
N GLN A 22 -0.59 2.58 2.44
CA GLN A 22 -1.59 1.61 2.93
C GLN A 22 -1.60 1.46 4.46
N GLY A 23 -1.26 2.52 5.19
CA GLY A 23 -1.18 2.49 6.65
C GLY A 23 -0.14 1.50 7.20
N GLN A 24 0.96 1.26 6.47
CA GLN A 24 2.00 0.29 6.85
C GLN A 24 3.34 0.96 7.21
N ASP A 25 4.20 0.21 7.89
CA ASP A 25 5.58 0.61 8.19
C ASP A 25 6.54 0.13 7.09
N HIS A 26 7.14 1.08 6.37
CA HIS A 26 8.10 0.82 5.29
C HIS A 26 9.55 1.13 5.68
N ARG A 27 9.84 1.41 6.96
CA ARG A 27 11.18 1.84 7.43
C ARG A 27 12.30 0.90 6.98
N LYS A 28 12.07 -0.42 7.01
CA LYS A 28 13.06 -1.41 6.55
C LYS A 28 13.47 -1.18 5.09
N CYS A 29 12.50 -0.97 4.20
CA CYS A 29 12.76 -0.67 2.80
C CYS A 29 13.49 0.67 2.67
N CYS A 30 13.01 1.71 3.36
CA CYS A 30 13.60 3.04 3.30
C CYS A 30 15.06 3.09 3.76
N ILE A 31 15.39 2.43 4.86
CA ILE A 31 16.77 2.35 5.37
C ILE A 31 17.67 1.67 4.33
N THR A 32 17.22 0.54 3.79
CA THR A 32 17.98 -0.25 2.81
C THR A 32 18.24 0.54 1.51
N ASN A 33 17.30 1.42 1.13
CA ASN A 33 17.40 2.22 -0.09
C ASN A 33 17.94 3.64 0.16
N GLY A 34 18.53 3.89 1.34
CA GLY A 34 19.30 5.12 1.58
C GLY A 34 18.48 6.37 1.91
N VAL A 35 17.23 6.23 2.36
CA VAL A 35 16.41 7.38 2.81
C VAL A 35 17.07 8.13 3.97
N THR A 36 17.88 7.44 4.78
CA THR A 36 18.61 8.05 5.91
C THR A 36 19.94 8.70 5.55
N THR A 37 20.28 8.80 4.25
CA THR A 37 21.57 9.37 3.78
C THR A 37 21.51 10.88 3.53
N THR A 38 20.34 11.49 3.69
CA THR A 38 20.15 12.95 3.57
C THR A 38 20.76 13.65 4.78
N MET A 39 20.89 14.98 4.70
CA MET A 39 21.32 15.79 5.85
C MET A 39 20.38 15.68 7.07
N ALA A 40 19.11 15.31 6.87
CA ALA A 40 18.14 15.10 7.94
C ALA A 40 18.23 13.67 8.56
N GLY A 41 19.01 12.78 7.95
CA GLY A 41 19.33 11.46 8.50
C GLY A 41 18.09 10.61 8.82
N LYS A 42 18.04 10.07 10.04
CA LYS A 42 16.94 9.20 10.50
C LYS A 42 15.59 9.94 10.61
N LYS A 43 15.55 11.27 10.63
CA LYS A 43 14.30 12.04 10.68
C LYS A 43 13.39 11.71 9.48
N CYS A 44 13.98 11.37 8.34
CA CYS A 44 13.25 11.03 7.12
C CYS A 44 12.43 9.74 7.24
N LEU A 45 12.71 8.89 8.24
CA LEU A 45 11.93 7.67 8.47
C LEU A 45 10.49 7.95 8.91
N VAL A 46 10.20 9.18 9.35
CA VAL A 46 8.82 9.60 9.65
C VAL A 46 7.91 9.54 8.41
N PHE A 47 8.48 9.73 7.22
CA PHE A 47 7.75 9.60 5.95
C PHE A 47 7.59 8.15 5.50
N CYS A 48 8.31 7.20 6.12
CA CYS A 48 8.27 5.78 5.78
C CYS A 48 7.37 4.98 6.70
N ASP A 49 7.23 5.43 7.94
CA ASP A 49 6.31 4.84 8.90
C ASP A 49 4.98 5.57 8.79
N GLN A 50 3.99 4.91 8.19
CA GLN A 50 2.63 5.43 8.09
C GLN A 50 1.65 4.54 8.86
N SER A 51 2.15 3.73 9.81
CA SER A 51 1.34 2.78 10.59
C SER A 51 0.35 3.46 11.55
N VAL A 52 0.64 4.71 11.94
CA VAL A 52 -0.21 5.51 12.82
C VAL A 52 -0.29 6.92 12.26
N GLN A 53 -1.52 7.46 12.14
CA GLN A 53 -1.75 8.87 11.87
C GLN A 53 -1.31 9.71 13.08
N HIS A 54 -0.01 9.97 13.19
CA HIS A 54 0.51 10.98 14.09
C HIS A 54 0.41 12.34 13.39
N GLU A 55 -0.12 13.35 14.07
CA GLU A 55 -0.01 14.75 13.63
C GLU A 55 1.46 15.17 13.77
N ILE A 56 2.27 14.85 12.76
CA ILE A 56 3.67 15.25 12.70
C ILE A 56 3.69 16.70 12.22
N ILE A 57 4.10 17.60 13.11
CA ILE A 57 4.40 18.98 12.73
C ILE A 57 5.73 18.97 11.97
N LEU A 58 5.64 19.09 10.65
CA LEU A 58 6.80 19.16 9.76
C LEU A 58 7.34 20.59 9.74
N ASP A 59 8.59 20.76 10.18
CA ASP A 59 9.34 22.01 10.06
C ASP A 59 10.36 21.96 8.90
N LEU A 60 11.08 23.07 8.67
CA LEU A 60 12.10 23.20 7.62
C LEU A 60 13.23 22.17 7.70
N SER A 61 13.47 21.55 8.86
CA SER A 61 14.53 20.56 9.02
C SER A 61 14.22 19.23 8.34
N TYR A 62 12.99 19.02 7.87
CA TYR A 62 12.59 17.87 7.06
C TYR A 62 12.78 18.08 5.56
N LEU A 63 13.13 19.29 5.10
CA LEU A 63 13.36 19.57 3.68
C LEU A 63 14.35 18.60 3.01
N PRO A 64 15.49 18.23 3.61
CA PRO A 64 16.42 17.29 3.00
C PRO A 64 15.80 15.91 2.71
N CYS A 65 14.73 15.52 3.40
CA CYS A 65 14.07 14.25 3.17
C CYS A 65 13.38 14.16 1.80
N PHE A 66 13.00 15.31 1.22
CA PHE A 66 12.35 15.34 -0.09
C PHE A 66 13.30 14.94 -1.23
N GLU A 67 14.62 15.03 -1.03
CA GLU A 67 15.62 14.48 -1.98
C GLU A 67 15.46 12.97 -2.19
N ARG A 68 14.86 12.26 -1.23
CA ARG A 68 14.62 10.82 -1.27
C ARG A 68 13.16 10.47 -1.48
N PHE A 69 12.33 11.43 -1.88
CA PHE A 69 10.89 11.23 -2.04
C PHE A 69 10.55 10.10 -3.03
N ASP A 70 11.27 10.01 -4.16
CA ASP A 70 11.07 8.92 -5.13
C ASP A 70 11.41 7.55 -4.56
N THR A 71 12.44 7.48 -3.72
CA THR A 71 12.81 6.25 -3.01
C THR A 71 11.72 5.81 -2.03
N ILE A 72 11.14 6.76 -1.29
CA ILE A 72 10.03 6.50 -0.36
C ILE A 72 8.83 5.96 -1.14
N LYS A 73 8.42 6.64 -2.22
CA LYS A 73 7.33 6.16 -3.10
C LYS A 73 7.58 4.75 -3.65
N HIS A 74 8.81 4.46 -4.05
CA HIS A 74 9.17 3.15 -4.58
C HIS A 74 8.96 2.03 -3.54
N CYS A 75 9.26 2.30 -2.27
CA CYS A 75 9.00 1.37 -1.17
C CYS A 75 7.51 1.08 -1.00
N PHE A 76 6.66 2.11 -1.06
CA PHE A 76 5.21 1.94 -0.98
C PHE A 76 4.67 1.09 -2.12
N TRP A 77 5.09 1.42 -3.36
CA TRP A 77 4.70 0.66 -4.55
C TRP A 77 5.10 -0.81 -4.44
N ARG A 78 6.33 -1.07 -3.99
CA ARG A 78 6.83 -2.43 -3.83
C ARG A 78 5.96 -3.23 -2.86
N SER A 79 5.63 -2.66 -1.70
CA SER A 79 4.76 -3.33 -0.73
C SER A 79 3.36 -3.60 -1.30
N ALA A 80 2.77 -2.62 -1.98
CA ALA A 80 1.44 -2.75 -2.58
C ALA A 80 1.40 -3.86 -3.65
N ARG A 81 2.41 -3.88 -4.53
CA ARG A 81 2.55 -4.93 -5.56
C ARG A 81 2.75 -6.30 -4.93
N ASP A 82 3.66 -6.41 -3.96
CA ASP A 82 3.98 -7.69 -3.33
C ASP A 82 2.75 -8.24 -2.57
N SER A 83 1.98 -7.36 -1.91
CA SER A 83 0.70 -7.69 -1.27
C SER A 83 -0.33 -8.21 -2.27
N HIS A 84 -0.48 -7.55 -3.41
CA HIS A 84 -1.41 -7.96 -4.46
C HIS A 84 -1.02 -9.32 -5.09
N LEU A 85 0.27 -9.56 -5.31
CA LEU A 85 0.76 -10.85 -5.81
C LEU A 85 0.49 -11.99 -4.81
N VAL A 86 0.66 -11.74 -3.51
CA VAL A 86 0.31 -12.70 -2.46
C VAL A 86 -1.18 -13.01 -2.51
N GLU A 87 -2.04 -12.00 -2.65
CA GLU A 87 -3.49 -12.19 -2.74
C GLU A 87 -3.90 -13.02 -3.97
N ILE A 88 -3.37 -12.67 -5.15
CA ILE A 88 -3.56 -13.45 -6.38
C ILE A 88 -3.13 -14.91 -6.17
N SER A 89 -1.95 -15.13 -5.57
CA SER A 89 -1.44 -16.47 -5.32
C SER A 89 -2.34 -17.29 -4.38
N LYS A 90 -2.91 -16.66 -3.35
CA LYS A 90 -3.87 -17.29 -2.44
C LYS A 90 -5.14 -17.68 -3.19
N ARG A 91 -5.65 -16.79 -4.05
CA ARG A 91 -6.84 -17.05 -4.86
C ARG A 91 -6.62 -18.21 -5.84
N PHE A 92 -5.47 -18.28 -6.51
CA PHE A 92 -5.12 -19.43 -7.34
C PHE A 92 -5.00 -20.73 -6.54
N ARG A 93 -4.41 -20.69 -5.34
CA ARG A 93 -4.36 -21.87 -4.46
C ARG A 93 -5.77 -22.34 -4.10
N ILE A 94 -6.65 -21.45 -3.64
CA ILE A 94 -8.04 -21.77 -3.30
C ILE A 94 -8.77 -22.39 -4.50
N ASN A 95 -8.68 -21.77 -5.67
CA ASN A 95 -9.32 -22.30 -6.88
C ASN A 95 -8.77 -23.69 -7.27
N LYS A 96 -7.47 -23.94 -7.07
CA LYS A 96 -6.88 -25.26 -7.28
C LYS A 96 -7.42 -26.31 -6.31
N TRP A 97 -7.73 -25.95 -5.07
CA TRP A 97 -8.43 -26.85 -4.13
C TRP A 97 -9.88 -27.08 -4.55
N GLN A 98 -10.59 -26.04 -5.00
CA GLN A 98 -11.96 -26.16 -5.51
C GLN A 98 -12.03 -27.10 -6.72
N SER A 99 -11.19 -26.88 -7.74
CA SER A 99 -11.15 -27.74 -8.95
C SER A 99 -10.72 -29.18 -8.67
N ASN A 100 -9.93 -29.43 -7.62
CA ASN A 100 -9.59 -30.79 -7.19
C ASN A 100 -10.69 -31.45 -6.33
N SER A 101 -11.57 -30.67 -5.71
CA SER A 101 -12.72 -31.17 -4.95
C SER A 101 -13.91 -31.50 -5.86
N ASP A 102 -14.06 -30.80 -6.99
CA ASP A 102 -15.15 -31.01 -7.95
C ASP A 102 -14.96 -32.28 -8.82
N HIS A 103 -13.82 -32.96 -8.73
CA HIS A 103 -13.55 -34.23 -9.43
C HIS A 103 -13.91 -35.49 -8.62
N ILE A 104 -14.51 -35.35 -7.44
CA ILE A 104 -15.04 -36.47 -6.64
C ILE A 104 -16.53 -36.22 -6.37
N SER A 105 -17.38 -36.30 -7.41
CA SER A 105 -18.75 -36.83 -7.35
C SER A 105 -19.48 -36.58 -8.68
N GLU A 106 -19.25 -37.44 -9.67
CA GLU A 106 -20.26 -37.67 -10.72
C GLU A 106 -21.29 -38.67 -10.19
N THR A 107 -22.44 -38.18 -9.74
CA THR A 107 -23.75 -38.80 -9.99
C THR A 107 -24.84 -37.71 -10.00
N ASN A 108 -25.36 -37.42 -11.20
CA ASN A 108 -26.50 -36.55 -11.59
C ASN A 108 -27.82 -36.85 -10.83
N PRO A 109 -28.97 -36.16 -11.08
CA PRO A 109 -29.23 -34.80 -11.62
C PRO A 109 -30.33 -34.01 -10.83
N LYS A 110 -30.47 -32.68 -11.03
CA LYS A 110 -31.76 -31.94 -11.21
C LYS A 110 -31.58 -30.41 -11.22
N GLN A 111 -31.66 -29.87 -12.43
CA GLN A 111 -32.41 -28.68 -12.87
C GLN A 111 -33.07 -27.79 -11.80
N SER A 112 -32.68 -26.51 -11.75
CA SER A 112 -33.59 -25.39 -11.46
C SER A 112 -32.93 -24.05 -11.83
N SER A 113 -33.53 -23.37 -12.79
CA SER A 113 -33.32 -21.96 -13.15
C SER A 113 -33.57 -21.02 -11.97
N LEU A 114 -32.83 -19.92 -11.84
CA LEU A 114 -33.43 -18.61 -11.57
C LEU A 114 -32.46 -17.48 -11.94
N SER A 115 -33.04 -16.48 -12.58
CA SER A 115 -32.46 -15.27 -13.15
C SER A 115 -32.54 -14.07 -12.19
N LEU A 116 -31.98 -12.92 -12.64
CA LEU A 116 -32.14 -11.54 -12.12
C LEU A 116 -31.32 -11.24 -10.84
N ASN A 117 -30.56 -10.13 -10.67
CA ASN A 117 -30.56 -8.81 -11.30
C ASN A 117 -29.20 -8.10 -11.10
N ASN A 118 -28.84 -7.26 -12.08
CA ASN A 118 -27.87 -6.17 -11.97
C ASN A 118 -28.52 -4.92 -11.38
N TYR A 119 -27.80 -4.17 -10.54
CA TYR A 119 -27.84 -2.69 -10.43
C TYR A 119 -26.88 -2.20 -9.31
N PRO A 120 -26.52 -0.91 -9.23
CA PRO A 120 -26.38 0.16 -10.23
C PRO A 120 -24.94 0.36 -10.72
#